data_AF-A0A1Q7LGG8-F1
#
_entry.id   AF-A0A1Q7LGG8-F1
#
_cell.length_a   1.000
_cell.length_b   1.000
_cell.length_c   1.000
_cell.angle_alpha   90.00
_cell.angle_beta   90.00
_cell.angle_gamma   90.00
#
_symmetry.space_group_name_H-M   'P 1'
#
loop_
_entity.id
_entity.type
_entity.pdbx_description
1 polymer ?
#
loop_
_entity_poly.entity_id
_entity_poly.type
_entity_poly.pdbx_seq_one_letter_code
_entity_poly.pdbx_strand_id
1 'polypeptide(L)'
;MPESLAVRRADVSNAITRVHEVLDAFASRDHSGEILTAIRHFPAREAQVADFPEWVNANLVSAYAAKGIRRLYTHQAAAAEAVHAGKNIVIVTPTASGKTLCYNLPVLNAVLENSDARALYLFPTKALAQDQLAELYDLNQRLENRFGVFTYDGDTPADARKSIREKGHIILTNPDMLHSGILPHHTRWTRLFENLRYIVLDELHTYRGVFGSHLCNVLRRLRRIARFYGRDLQFICCSATIANPGELASRLVESEVEVLDSNGAPAAEKTFVFYNPPVVNRALGIRRSYINESARVSQEFLKHDLQTMVFANSRLHTEILLTYLQQANPRLPGKPETIRGYRGGYLPNERREIERGLRDGKIRGVVSTSALELGIDVGSLDTVVMAGYPGTIAATWQRAGRAGRRSGSSCAVLVASSSPLDQFMVRHPDHFFGNTPEHAFIQPDNLEILVNHLKCAAFELPIKPNEKFGDVDVADLCARLAAAGFLHLAGETITGLTKLTRPTPLACGRLPATIS
;
A
#
# COMPACT_ATOMS: atom_id res chain seq x y z
N MET A 1 2.81 26.78 -29.99
CA MET A 1 2.48 25.49 -29.33
C MET A 1 2.59 24.32 -30.32
N PRO A 2 3.81 23.89 -30.67
CA PRO A 2 4.05 22.47 -30.98
C PRO A 2 5.31 21.86 -30.31
N GLU A 3 6.14 22.65 -29.64
CA GLU A 3 7.45 22.18 -29.12
C GLU A 3 7.38 21.24 -27.91
N SER A 4 6.28 21.21 -27.14
CA SER A 4 6.21 20.39 -25.90
C SER A 4 5.90 18.90 -26.10
N LEU A 5 5.31 18.53 -27.25
CA LEU A 5 5.00 17.14 -27.61
C LEU A 5 6.18 16.44 -28.28
N ALA A 6 6.98 17.18 -29.05
CA ALA A 6 8.16 16.65 -29.74
C ALA A 6 9.31 16.34 -28.78
N VAL A 7 9.56 17.22 -27.80
CA VAL A 7 10.60 17.01 -26.76
C VAL A 7 10.28 15.78 -25.89
N ARG A 8 9.00 15.58 -25.52
CA ARG A 8 8.57 14.39 -24.74
C ARG A 8 8.70 13.07 -25.52
N ARG A 9 8.49 13.06 -26.84
CA ARG A 9 8.71 11.85 -27.66
C ARG A 9 10.20 11.51 -27.79
N ALA A 10 11.07 12.51 -27.89
CA ALA A 10 12.52 12.31 -27.95
C ALA A 10 13.09 11.72 -26.65
N ASP A 11 12.67 12.23 -25.49
CA ASP A 11 13.09 11.72 -24.17
C ASP A 11 12.64 10.27 -23.91
N VAL A 12 11.43 9.91 -24.36
CA VAL A 12 10.90 8.55 -24.25
C VAL A 12 11.72 7.58 -25.09
N SER A 13 12.03 7.92 -26.33
CA SER A 13 12.87 7.10 -27.22
C SER A 13 14.26 6.87 -26.62
N ASN A 14 14.86 7.89 -26.00
CA ASN A 14 16.18 7.80 -25.39
C ASN A 14 16.25 6.87 -24.18
N ALA A 15 15.22 6.83 -23.33
CA ALA A 15 15.21 5.96 -22.15
C ALA A 15 15.16 4.47 -22.54
N ILE A 16 14.39 4.11 -23.57
CA ILE A 16 14.33 2.73 -24.09
C ILE A 16 15.70 2.30 -24.61
N THR A 17 16.32 3.15 -25.43
CA THR A 17 17.65 2.89 -25.98
C THR A 17 18.68 2.69 -24.88
N ARG A 18 18.71 3.56 -23.86
CA ARG A 18 19.63 3.44 -22.71
C ARG A 18 19.41 2.16 -21.91
N VAL A 19 18.16 1.73 -21.71
CA VAL A 19 17.88 0.44 -21.04
C VAL A 19 18.42 -0.71 -21.88
N HIS A 20 18.19 -0.72 -23.19
CA HIS A 20 18.71 -1.75 -24.08
C HIS A 20 20.25 -1.76 -24.12
N GLU A 21 20.91 -0.60 -24.18
CA GLU A 21 22.37 -0.49 -24.11
C GLU A 21 22.93 -1.14 -22.84
N VAL A 22 22.30 -0.92 -21.69
CA VAL A 22 22.71 -1.56 -20.42
C VAL A 22 22.50 -3.07 -20.47
N LEU A 23 21.39 -3.55 -21.03
CA LEU A 23 21.11 -4.98 -21.15
C LEU A 23 22.07 -5.67 -22.14
N ASP A 24 22.39 -5.02 -23.25
CA ASP A 24 23.39 -5.50 -24.23
C ASP A 24 24.79 -5.54 -23.60
N ALA A 25 25.12 -4.56 -22.77
CA ALA A 25 26.36 -4.56 -21.98
C ALA A 25 26.40 -5.71 -20.95
N PHE A 26 25.26 -6.16 -20.42
CA PHE A 26 25.21 -7.35 -19.58
C PHE A 26 25.28 -8.64 -20.40
N ALA A 27 24.56 -8.72 -21.52
CA ALA A 27 24.52 -9.89 -22.39
C ALA A 27 25.90 -10.19 -22.99
N SER A 28 26.61 -9.14 -23.44
CA SER A 28 28.00 -9.28 -23.93
C SER A 28 28.99 -9.75 -22.87
N ARG A 29 28.68 -9.58 -21.58
CA ARG A 29 29.49 -10.09 -20.47
C ARG A 29 29.11 -11.54 -20.10
N ASP A 30 27.94 -12.03 -20.49
CA ASP A 30 27.45 -13.39 -20.20
C ASP A 30 27.83 -14.41 -21.28
N HIS A 31 29.12 -14.75 -21.30
CA HIS A 31 29.66 -15.72 -22.26
C HIS A 31 29.13 -17.15 -22.04
N SER A 32 28.63 -17.45 -20.84
CA SER A 32 28.16 -18.78 -20.44
C SER A 32 26.65 -18.96 -20.53
N GLY A 33 25.87 -17.89 -20.71
CA GLY A 33 24.41 -17.91 -20.58
C GLY A 33 23.94 -18.22 -19.14
N GLU A 34 24.78 -18.01 -18.14
CA GLU A 34 24.51 -18.36 -16.73
C GLU A 34 24.27 -17.11 -15.86
N ILE A 35 24.43 -15.90 -16.42
CA ILE A 35 24.26 -14.63 -15.71
C ILE A 35 22.86 -14.07 -15.97
N LEU A 36 22.45 -13.92 -17.23
CA LEU A 36 21.10 -13.47 -17.58
C LEU A 36 20.20 -14.69 -17.79
N THR A 37 19.62 -15.20 -16.71
CA THR A 37 18.87 -16.46 -16.77
C THR A 37 17.45 -16.30 -17.32
N ALA A 38 16.91 -15.09 -17.30
CA ALA A 38 15.64 -14.77 -17.96
C ALA A 38 15.57 -13.28 -18.29
N ILE A 39 15.01 -12.99 -19.47
CA ILE A 39 14.59 -11.65 -19.88
C ILE A 39 13.14 -11.79 -20.36
N ARG A 40 12.24 -11.01 -19.77
CA ARG A 40 10.82 -10.97 -20.13
C ARG A 40 10.44 -9.55 -20.49
N HIS A 41 9.88 -9.39 -21.69
CA HIS A 41 9.38 -8.12 -22.19
C HIS A 41 7.87 -8.06 -22.04
N PHE A 42 7.39 -6.98 -21.41
CA PHE A 42 5.98 -6.66 -21.27
C PHE A 42 5.69 -5.47 -22.20
N PRO A 43 4.86 -5.65 -23.24
CA PRO A 43 4.60 -4.60 -24.21
C PRO A 43 3.82 -3.45 -23.58
N ALA A 44 3.99 -2.25 -24.17
CA ALA A 44 3.17 -1.12 -23.81
C ALA A 44 1.68 -1.39 -24.11
N ARG A 45 0.80 -0.85 -23.28
CA ARG A 45 -0.66 -0.95 -23.44
C ARG A 45 -1.27 0.43 -23.37
N GLU A 46 -2.11 0.75 -24.35
CA GLU A 46 -2.87 2.00 -24.36
C GLU A 46 -3.93 2.03 -23.26
N ALA A 47 -4.31 3.25 -22.86
CA ALA A 47 -5.36 3.45 -21.89
C ALA A 47 -6.73 3.05 -22.46
N GLN A 48 -7.48 2.27 -21.70
CA GLN A 48 -8.90 2.04 -21.96
C GLN A 48 -9.71 2.96 -21.06
N VAL A 49 -10.49 3.84 -21.69
CA VAL A 49 -11.18 4.93 -21.00
C VAL A 49 -12.70 4.83 -21.18
N ALA A 50 -13.41 5.37 -20.20
CA ALA A 50 -14.85 5.53 -20.16
C ALA A 50 -15.20 6.96 -19.71
N ASP A 51 -16.42 7.39 -19.97
CA ASP A 51 -16.88 8.71 -19.54
C ASP A 51 -17.21 8.70 -18.05
N PHE A 52 -17.32 9.89 -17.45
CA PHE A 52 -17.82 10.01 -16.08
C PHE A 52 -19.29 9.59 -16.04
N PRO A 53 -19.74 8.82 -15.02
CA PRO A 53 -21.15 8.53 -14.84
C PRO A 53 -21.99 9.81 -14.73
N GLU A 54 -23.21 9.77 -15.28
CA GLU A 54 -24.09 10.96 -15.37
C GLU A 54 -24.50 11.52 -14.00
N TRP A 55 -24.53 10.68 -12.96
CA TRP A 55 -24.86 11.08 -11.59
C TRP A 55 -23.72 11.85 -10.89
N VAL A 56 -22.51 11.91 -11.47
CA VAL A 56 -21.39 12.61 -10.85
C VAL A 56 -21.58 14.12 -10.96
N ASN A 57 -21.43 14.81 -9.83
CA ASN A 57 -21.53 16.27 -9.73
C ASN A 57 -20.61 16.98 -10.75
N ALA A 58 -21.18 17.89 -11.54
CA ALA A 58 -20.46 18.60 -12.59
C ALA A 58 -19.26 19.42 -12.08
N ASN A 59 -19.31 19.95 -10.85
CA ASN A 59 -18.18 20.64 -10.24
C ASN A 59 -17.02 19.68 -9.95
N LEU A 60 -17.33 18.44 -9.54
CA LEU A 60 -16.33 17.40 -9.30
C LEU A 60 -15.68 16.96 -10.61
N VAL A 61 -16.46 16.76 -11.67
CA VAL A 61 -15.94 16.48 -13.03
C VAL A 61 -15.01 17.61 -13.48
N SER A 62 -15.43 18.87 -13.30
CA SER A 62 -14.64 20.05 -13.66
C SER A 62 -13.33 20.14 -12.87
N ALA A 63 -13.36 19.84 -11.57
CA ALA A 63 -12.16 19.81 -10.72
C ALA A 63 -11.16 18.73 -11.16
N TYR A 64 -11.64 17.54 -11.54
CA TYR A 64 -10.81 16.49 -12.11
C TYR A 64 -10.26 16.85 -13.50
N ALA A 65 -11.07 17.47 -14.35
CA ALA A 65 -10.64 17.95 -15.66
C ALA A 65 -9.52 18.99 -15.54
N ALA A 66 -9.58 19.88 -14.54
CA ALA A 66 -8.51 20.84 -14.23
C ALA A 66 -7.22 20.16 -13.74
N LYS A 67 -7.30 18.95 -13.17
CA LYS A 67 -6.14 18.08 -12.86
C LYS A 67 -5.67 17.24 -14.06
N GLY A 68 -6.28 17.42 -15.23
CA GLY A 68 -5.95 16.68 -16.45
C GLY A 68 -6.69 15.35 -16.61
N ILE A 69 -7.66 15.03 -15.75
CA ILE A 69 -8.46 13.81 -15.83
C ILE A 69 -9.81 14.16 -16.49
N ARG A 70 -9.86 14.01 -17.82
CA ARG A 70 -11.07 14.31 -18.62
C ARG A 70 -11.99 13.11 -18.84
N ARG A 71 -11.43 11.90 -18.73
CA ARG A 71 -12.13 10.61 -18.83
C ARG A 71 -11.58 9.69 -17.75
N LEU A 72 -12.38 8.73 -17.32
CA LEU A 72 -12.01 7.71 -16.35
C LEU A 72 -11.34 6.55 -17.08
N TYR A 73 -10.48 5.79 -16.41
CA TYR A 73 -10.17 4.45 -16.88
C TYR A 73 -11.39 3.54 -16.67
N THR A 74 -11.54 2.51 -17.51
CA THR A 74 -12.70 1.59 -17.46
C THR A 74 -12.98 1.05 -16.06
N HIS A 75 -11.94 0.64 -15.35
CA HIS A 75 -12.04 0.13 -13.97
C HIS A 75 -12.44 1.19 -12.93
N GLN A 76 -12.13 2.46 -13.17
CA GLN A 76 -12.54 3.57 -12.29
C GLN A 76 -14.03 3.88 -12.48
N ALA A 77 -14.52 3.87 -13.72
CA ALA A 77 -15.95 4.02 -14.02
C ALA A 77 -16.76 2.85 -13.45
N ALA A 78 -16.30 1.61 -13.66
CA ALA A 78 -16.94 0.41 -13.08
C ALA A 78 -16.99 0.46 -11.54
N ALA A 79 -15.90 0.90 -10.89
CA ALA A 79 -15.88 1.08 -9.44
C ALA A 79 -16.88 2.15 -8.98
N ALA A 80 -16.97 3.28 -9.70
CA ALA A 80 -17.92 4.34 -9.37
C ALA A 80 -19.37 3.84 -9.45
N GLU A 81 -19.75 3.14 -10.52
CA GLU A 81 -21.10 2.60 -10.69
C GLU A 81 -21.44 1.53 -9.65
N ALA A 82 -20.52 0.60 -9.37
CA ALA A 82 -20.74 -0.43 -8.36
C ALA A 82 -20.91 0.17 -6.95
N VAL A 83 -20.12 1.19 -6.61
CA VAL A 83 -20.26 1.89 -5.33
C VAL A 83 -21.55 2.71 -5.29
N HIS A 84 -21.94 3.36 -6.39
CA HIS A 84 -23.20 4.10 -6.46
C HIS A 84 -24.42 3.17 -6.28
N ALA A 85 -24.34 1.94 -6.83
CA ALA A 85 -25.33 0.89 -6.64
C ALA A 85 -25.34 0.26 -5.23
N GLY A 86 -24.53 0.77 -4.29
CA GLY A 86 -24.52 0.31 -2.89
C GLY A 86 -23.72 -0.96 -2.62
N LYS A 87 -22.92 -1.43 -3.60
CA LYS A 87 -22.13 -2.66 -3.45
C LYS A 87 -20.82 -2.41 -2.70
N ASN A 88 -20.38 -3.39 -1.92
CA ASN A 88 -18.99 -3.42 -1.46
C ASN A 88 -18.11 -3.91 -2.61
N ILE A 89 -16.94 -3.32 -2.79
CA ILE A 89 -16.05 -3.69 -3.90
C ILE A 89 -14.62 -3.90 -3.44
N VAL A 90 -13.87 -4.71 -4.20
CA VAL A 90 -12.41 -4.76 -4.16
C VAL A 90 -11.83 -4.53 -5.54
N ILE A 91 -11.09 -3.43 -5.70
CA ILE A 91 -10.35 -3.10 -6.92
C ILE A 91 -8.99 -3.79 -6.88
N VAL A 92 -8.68 -4.59 -7.90
CA VAL A 92 -7.43 -5.36 -8.01
C VAL A 92 -6.68 -4.90 -9.24
N THR A 93 -5.83 -3.89 -9.05
CA THR A 93 -5.00 -3.35 -10.13
C THR A 93 -3.56 -3.09 -9.66
N PRO A 94 -2.58 -3.11 -10.58
CA PRO A 94 -1.20 -2.78 -10.25
C PRO A 94 -1.04 -1.39 -9.62
N THR A 95 0.13 -1.12 -9.03
CA THR A 95 0.51 0.23 -8.58
C THR A 95 0.45 1.22 -9.75
N ALA A 96 0.22 2.50 -9.43
CA ALA A 96 0.12 3.59 -10.41
C ALA A 96 -1.00 3.48 -11.47
N SER A 97 -1.97 2.58 -11.29
CA SER A 97 -3.16 2.44 -12.16
C SER A 97 -4.28 3.45 -11.89
N GLY A 98 -4.17 4.24 -10.83
CA GLY A 98 -5.18 5.23 -10.45
C GLY A 98 -6.29 4.68 -9.52
N LYS A 99 -5.98 3.69 -8.69
CA LYS A 99 -6.87 3.14 -7.64
C LYS A 99 -7.51 4.21 -6.76
N THR A 100 -6.77 5.27 -6.48
CA THR A 100 -7.24 6.40 -5.67
C THR A 100 -8.55 7.00 -6.17
N LEU A 101 -8.71 7.12 -7.49
CA LEU A 101 -9.93 7.71 -8.06
C LEU A 101 -11.14 6.79 -7.89
N CYS A 102 -10.94 5.46 -7.82
CA CYS A 102 -12.02 4.48 -7.65
C CYS A 102 -12.80 4.70 -6.35
N TYR A 103 -12.13 5.07 -5.25
CA TYR A 103 -12.80 5.37 -3.99
C TYR A 103 -13.05 6.88 -3.80
N ASN A 104 -12.17 7.76 -4.28
CA ASN A 104 -12.36 9.20 -4.13
C ASN A 104 -13.57 9.73 -4.89
N LEU A 105 -13.80 9.25 -6.12
CA LEU A 105 -14.89 9.75 -6.95
C LEU A 105 -16.27 9.58 -6.29
N PRO A 106 -16.71 8.36 -5.89
CA PRO A 106 -18.00 8.18 -5.24
C PRO A 106 -18.08 8.84 -3.85
N VAL A 107 -16.99 8.79 -3.06
CA VAL A 107 -16.98 9.39 -1.71
C VAL A 107 -17.11 10.91 -1.79
N LEU A 108 -16.31 11.57 -2.63
CA LEU A 108 -16.37 13.03 -2.80
C LEU A 108 -17.71 13.46 -3.39
N ASN A 109 -18.27 12.69 -4.33
CA ASN A 109 -19.59 12.98 -4.86
C ASN A 109 -20.64 13.01 -3.74
N ALA A 110 -20.67 11.99 -2.89
CA ALA A 110 -21.61 11.90 -1.77
C ALA A 110 -21.40 13.02 -0.73
N VAL A 111 -20.16 13.43 -0.47
CA VAL A 111 -19.84 14.54 0.44
C VAL A 111 -20.27 15.90 -0.14
N LEU A 112 -20.20 16.07 -1.46
CA LEU A 112 -20.64 17.29 -2.14
C LEU A 112 -22.18 17.36 -2.24
N GLU A 113 -22.86 16.23 -2.39
CA GLU A 113 -24.32 16.15 -2.41
C GLU A 113 -24.92 16.29 -1.01
N ASN A 114 -24.24 15.74 0.00
CA ASN A 114 -24.67 15.80 1.40
C ASN A 114 -23.48 16.15 2.30
N SER A 115 -23.49 17.38 2.84
CA SER A 115 -22.46 17.90 3.73
C SER A 115 -22.34 17.15 5.07
N ASP A 116 -23.30 16.29 5.42
CA ASP A 116 -23.21 15.42 6.58
C ASP A 116 -22.57 14.07 6.25
N ALA A 117 -22.46 13.66 4.98
CA ALA A 117 -21.83 12.39 4.64
C ALA A 117 -20.40 12.30 5.16
N ARG A 118 -20.05 11.16 5.75
CA ARG A 118 -18.71 10.90 6.30
C ARG A 118 -18.08 9.64 5.75
N ALA A 119 -16.76 9.65 5.67
CA ALA A 119 -15.96 8.51 5.27
C ALA A 119 -14.73 8.33 6.17
N LEU A 120 -14.35 7.07 6.38
CA LEU A 120 -13.12 6.68 7.07
C LEU A 120 -12.21 5.95 6.08
N TYR A 121 -10.99 6.46 5.89
CA TYR A 121 -10.00 5.83 5.04
C TYR A 121 -8.93 5.18 5.91
N LEU A 122 -8.73 3.88 5.74
CA LEU A 122 -7.74 3.09 6.44
C LEU A 122 -6.56 2.80 5.52
N PHE A 123 -5.40 3.30 5.93
CA PHE A 123 -4.13 3.07 5.26
C PHE A 123 -3.22 2.21 6.15
N PRO A 124 -2.40 1.32 5.57
CA PRO A 124 -1.45 0.52 6.34
C PRO A 124 -0.28 1.35 6.87
N THR A 125 -0.02 2.53 6.29
CA THR A 125 1.06 3.42 6.73
C THR A 125 0.60 4.87 6.78
N LYS A 126 1.21 5.64 7.69
CA LYS A 126 0.97 7.09 7.81
C LYS A 126 1.44 7.87 6.57
N ALA A 127 2.48 7.40 5.88
CA ALA A 127 2.99 8.06 4.68
C ALA A 127 1.93 8.07 3.56
N LEU A 128 1.29 6.93 3.32
CA LEU A 128 0.18 6.81 2.37
C LEU A 128 -0.98 7.74 2.73
N ALA A 129 -1.35 7.77 4.01
CA ALA A 129 -2.41 8.66 4.48
C ALA A 129 -2.08 10.15 4.24
N GLN A 130 -0.82 10.56 4.39
CA GLN A 130 -0.38 11.93 4.14
C GLN A 130 -0.33 12.27 2.64
N ASP A 131 0.11 11.34 1.80
CA ASP A 131 0.08 11.52 0.34
C ASP A 131 -1.36 11.69 -0.16
N GLN A 132 -2.27 10.84 0.33
CA GLN A 132 -3.69 10.94 0.02
C GLN A 132 -4.30 12.26 0.53
N LEU A 133 -3.91 12.70 1.73
CA LEU A 133 -4.35 13.97 2.29
C LEU A 133 -3.97 15.13 1.37
N ALA A 134 -2.75 15.14 0.84
CA ALA A 134 -2.27 16.18 -0.08
C ALA A 134 -3.08 16.19 -1.39
N GLU A 135 -3.38 15.01 -1.95
CA GLU A 135 -4.20 14.90 -3.16
C GLU A 135 -5.64 15.42 -2.95
N LEU A 136 -6.25 15.06 -1.82
CA LEU A 136 -7.59 15.50 -1.46
C LEU A 136 -7.65 16.99 -1.15
N TYR A 137 -6.60 17.57 -0.52
CA TYR A 137 -6.51 19.02 -0.32
C TYR A 137 -6.45 19.78 -1.65
N ASP A 138 -5.64 19.32 -2.61
CA ASP A 138 -5.53 19.93 -3.93
C ASP A 138 -6.88 19.90 -4.69
N LEU A 139 -7.62 18.80 -4.58
CA LEU A 139 -9.00 18.71 -5.11
C LEU A 139 -9.96 19.64 -4.37
N ASN A 140 -9.89 19.67 -3.04
CA ASN A 140 -10.77 20.51 -2.21
C ASN A 140 -10.57 22.01 -2.50
N GLN A 141 -9.34 22.46 -2.75
CA GLN A 141 -9.06 23.83 -3.17
C GLN A 141 -9.74 24.19 -4.49
N ARG A 142 -9.76 23.27 -5.46
CA ARG A 142 -10.48 23.45 -6.75
C ARG A 142 -12.00 23.42 -6.59
N LEU A 143 -12.48 22.86 -5.49
CA LEU A 143 -13.88 22.82 -5.10
C LEU A 143 -14.23 23.91 -4.08
N GLU A 144 -13.39 24.94 -3.92
CA GLU A 144 -13.63 26.08 -3.03
C GLU A 144 -13.74 25.70 -1.54
N ASN A 145 -12.99 24.68 -1.12
CA ASN A 145 -12.93 24.17 0.26
C ASN A 145 -14.28 23.68 0.83
N ARG A 146 -15.10 23.03 -0.01
CA ARG A 146 -16.45 22.56 0.35
C ARG A 146 -16.49 21.42 1.37
N PHE A 147 -15.39 20.75 1.67
CA PHE A 147 -15.36 19.68 2.67
C PHE A 147 -14.10 19.72 3.55
N GLY A 148 -14.15 19.03 4.69
CA GLY A 148 -13.02 18.88 5.61
C GLY A 148 -12.34 17.52 5.45
N VAL A 149 -11.03 17.51 5.22
CA VAL A 149 -10.23 16.28 5.10
C VAL A 149 -9.03 16.36 6.05
N PHE A 150 -8.85 15.33 6.88
CA PHE A 150 -7.81 15.35 7.91
C PHE A 150 -7.26 13.95 8.18
N THR A 151 -5.97 13.87 8.47
CA THR A 151 -5.37 12.68 9.08
C THR A 151 -5.64 12.67 10.58
N TYR A 152 -5.95 11.50 11.12
CA TYR A 152 -6.08 11.26 12.55
C TYR A 152 -5.30 10.00 12.93
N ASP A 153 -4.11 10.19 13.48
CA ASP A 153 -3.16 9.14 13.84
C ASP A 153 -2.36 9.49 15.12
N GLY A 154 -1.36 8.68 15.44
CA GLY A 154 -0.47 8.92 16.58
C GLY A 154 0.32 10.23 16.52
N ASP A 155 0.53 10.80 15.33
CA ASP A 155 1.32 12.03 15.14
C ASP A 155 0.43 13.28 15.12
N THR A 156 -0.89 13.10 15.20
CA THR A 156 -1.87 14.19 15.19
C THR A 156 -1.81 14.99 16.51
N PRO A 157 -1.48 16.31 16.45
CA PRO A 157 -1.38 17.18 17.63
C PRO A 157 -2.63 17.17 18.49
N ALA A 158 -2.46 17.15 19.82
CA ALA A 158 -3.57 16.95 20.76
C ALA A 158 -4.64 18.05 20.69
N ASP A 159 -4.21 19.30 20.46
CA ASP A 159 -5.04 20.48 20.26
C ASP A 159 -5.86 20.42 18.95
N ALA A 160 -5.28 19.86 17.88
CA ALA A 160 -5.98 19.68 16.60
C ALA A 160 -7.08 18.62 16.65
N ARG A 161 -6.96 17.60 17.53
CA ARG A 161 -7.88 16.44 17.57
C ARG A 161 -9.34 16.82 17.77
N LYS A 162 -9.64 17.86 18.56
CA LYS A 162 -11.03 18.31 18.76
C LYS A 162 -11.62 18.86 17.46
N SER A 163 -10.91 19.80 16.82
CA SER A 163 -11.36 20.39 15.55
C SER A 163 -11.52 19.36 14.44
N ILE A 164 -10.64 18.35 14.38
CA ILE A 164 -10.73 17.27 13.38
C ILE A 164 -12.03 16.47 13.54
N ARG A 165 -12.42 16.12 14.77
CA ARG A 165 -13.69 15.39 15.03
C ARG A 165 -14.92 16.19 14.64
N GLU A 166 -14.86 17.52 14.79
CA GLU A 166 -16.00 18.40 14.51
C GLU A 166 -16.13 18.73 13.01
N LYS A 167 -15.02 18.92 12.30
CA LYS A 167 -14.99 19.41 10.90
C LYS A 167 -14.66 18.35 9.86
N GLY A 168 -14.14 17.20 10.26
CA GLY A 168 -13.71 16.16 9.34
C GLY A 168 -14.88 15.47 8.66
N HIS A 169 -14.95 15.61 7.33
CA HIS A 169 -15.86 14.85 6.47
C HIS A 169 -15.21 13.52 6.07
N ILE A 170 -13.93 13.58 5.73
CA ILE A 170 -13.10 12.41 5.42
C ILE A 170 -11.97 12.35 6.44
N ILE A 171 -11.90 11.23 7.18
CA ILE A 171 -10.85 10.97 8.17
C ILE A 171 -9.91 9.90 7.65
N LEU A 172 -8.65 10.24 7.48
CA LEU A 172 -7.59 9.31 7.07
C LEU A 172 -6.87 8.79 8.31
N THR A 173 -6.88 7.49 8.52
CA THR A 173 -6.33 6.86 9.72
C THR A 173 -5.68 5.52 9.40
N ASN A 174 -5.27 4.79 10.43
CA ASN A 174 -4.73 3.43 10.33
C ASN A 174 -5.46 2.47 11.27
N PRO A 175 -5.36 1.14 11.06
CA PRO A 175 -5.98 0.14 11.93
C PRO A 175 -5.70 0.33 13.42
N ASP A 176 -4.46 0.66 13.79
CA ASP A 176 -4.06 0.86 15.19
C ASP A 176 -4.76 2.05 15.84
N MET A 177 -4.86 3.17 15.12
CA MET A 177 -5.52 4.37 15.63
C MET A 177 -7.04 4.22 15.64
N LEU A 178 -7.61 3.48 14.68
CA LEU A 178 -9.01 3.08 14.75
C LEU A 178 -9.27 2.26 16.03
N HIS A 179 -8.45 1.24 16.26
CA HIS A 179 -8.53 0.35 17.43
C HIS A 179 -8.36 1.07 18.77
N SER A 180 -7.39 1.98 18.88
CA SER A 180 -6.97 2.57 20.17
C SER A 180 -7.51 3.98 20.43
N GLY A 181 -7.76 4.77 19.40
CA GLY A 181 -8.06 6.20 19.51
C GLY A 181 -9.44 6.64 19.02
N ILE A 182 -10.11 5.82 18.19
CA ILE A 182 -11.42 6.15 17.62
C ILE A 182 -12.52 5.30 18.27
N LEU A 183 -12.47 3.96 18.13
CA LEU A 183 -13.55 3.08 18.60
C LEU A 183 -13.79 3.15 20.12
N PRO A 184 -12.77 3.09 21.00
CA PRO A 184 -12.97 3.18 22.46
C PRO A 184 -13.51 4.55 22.93
N HIS A 185 -13.52 5.54 22.04
CA HIS A 185 -13.95 6.91 22.31
C HIS A 185 -15.07 7.33 21.35
N HIS A 186 -15.87 6.38 20.85
CA HIS A 186 -16.89 6.63 19.83
C HIS A 186 -17.89 7.74 20.22
N THR A 187 -18.15 7.96 21.52
CA THR A 187 -18.96 9.07 22.03
C THR A 187 -18.40 10.46 21.73
N ARG A 188 -17.08 10.60 21.52
CA ARG A 188 -16.45 11.84 21.04
C ARG A 188 -16.52 11.99 19.52
N TRP A 189 -16.93 10.93 18.83
CA TRP A 189 -17.02 10.80 17.38
C TRP A 189 -18.47 10.65 16.91
N THR A 190 -19.46 11.05 17.72
CA THR A 190 -20.89 10.92 17.40
C THR A 190 -21.22 11.47 16.01
N ARG A 191 -20.76 12.69 15.66
CA ARG A 191 -20.97 13.27 14.32
C ARG A 191 -20.43 12.41 13.19
N LEU A 192 -19.28 11.74 13.40
CA LEU A 192 -18.71 10.81 12.44
C LEU A 192 -19.62 9.59 12.30
N PHE A 193 -19.91 8.89 13.39
CA PHE A 193 -20.63 7.62 13.35
C PHE A 193 -22.10 7.73 12.96
N GLU A 194 -22.77 8.83 13.31
CA GLU A 194 -24.16 9.11 12.90
C GLU A 194 -24.30 9.34 11.39
N ASN A 195 -23.21 9.55 10.65
CA ASN A 195 -23.25 9.86 9.22
C ASN A 195 -22.19 9.08 8.41
N LEU A 196 -21.56 8.07 9.02
CA LEU A 196 -20.52 7.27 8.39
C LEU A 196 -21.15 6.35 7.34
N ARG A 197 -20.78 6.56 6.08
CA ARG A 197 -21.28 5.77 4.95
C ARG A 197 -20.18 4.88 4.37
N TYR A 198 -19.00 5.44 4.14
CA TYR A 198 -17.93 4.75 3.41
C TYR A 198 -16.74 4.41 4.30
N ILE A 199 -16.27 3.17 4.17
CA ILE A 199 -14.99 2.72 4.71
C ILE A 199 -14.09 2.35 3.54
N VAL A 200 -12.97 3.05 3.39
CA VAL A 200 -11.96 2.71 2.38
C VAL A 200 -10.87 1.87 3.04
N LEU A 201 -10.58 0.70 2.48
CA LEU A 201 -9.45 -0.14 2.87
C LEU A 201 -8.41 -0.13 1.76
N ASP A 202 -7.35 0.64 1.91
CA ASP A 202 -6.28 0.67 0.91
C ASP A 202 -5.24 -0.44 1.17
N GLU A 203 -4.58 -0.89 0.11
CA GLU A 203 -3.53 -1.92 0.16
C GLU A 203 -3.97 -3.21 0.92
N LEU A 204 -5.18 -3.72 0.62
CA LEU A 204 -5.85 -4.83 1.32
C LEU A 204 -4.96 -6.06 1.56
N HIS A 205 -4.14 -6.44 0.58
CA HIS A 205 -3.19 -7.56 0.67
C HIS A 205 -2.15 -7.45 1.81
N THR A 206 -1.98 -6.27 2.40
CA THR A 206 -1.16 -6.08 3.60
C THR A 206 -1.85 -6.57 4.86
N TYR A 207 -3.19 -6.60 4.88
CA TYR A 207 -4.03 -7.04 5.98
C TYR A 207 -4.20 -8.57 5.99
N ARG A 208 -3.10 -9.29 6.12
CA ARG A 208 -3.06 -10.77 6.13
C ARG A 208 -2.39 -11.33 7.39
N GLY A 209 -2.51 -12.64 7.59
CA GLY A 209 -1.99 -13.35 8.74
C GLY A 209 -2.58 -12.82 10.05
N VAL A 210 -1.76 -12.78 11.10
CA VAL A 210 -2.15 -12.29 12.44
C VAL A 210 -2.66 -10.84 12.39
N PHE A 211 -2.01 -9.97 11.61
CA PHE A 211 -2.43 -8.57 11.49
C PHE A 211 -3.81 -8.43 10.83
N GLY A 212 -4.06 -9.19 9.76
CA GLY A 212 -5.38 -9.27 9.13
C GLY A 212 -6.47 -9.82 10.07
N SER A 213 -6.14 -10.83 10.87
CA SER A 213 -7.05 -11.36 11.90
C SER A 213 -7.44 -10.30 12.94
N HIS A 214 -6.48 -9.49 13.39
CA HIS A 214 -6.76 -8.35 14.26
C HIS A 214 -7.64 -7.31 13.57
N LEU A 215 -7.32 -6.92 12.33
CA LEU A 215 -8.11 -5.92 11.60
C LEU A 215 -9.56 -6.38 11.40
N CYS A 216 -9.80 -7.64 11.04
CA CYS A 216 -11.15 -8.17 10.92
C CYS A 216 -11.98 -7.93 12.20
N ASN A 217 -11.41 -8.22 13.37
CA ASN A 217 -12.07 -7.96 14.65
C ASN A 217 -12.22 -6.47 14.99
N VAL A 218 -11.31 -5.61 14.54
CA VAL A 218 -11.48 -4.14 14.61
C VAL A 218 -12.64 -3.70 13.71
N LEU A 219 -12.80 -4.28 12.52
CA LEU A 219 -13.91 -4.00 11.62
C LEU A 219 -15.24 -4.52 12.18
N ARG A 220 -15.27 -5.67 12.86
CA ARG A 220 -16.45 -6.15 13.62
C ARG A 220 -16.89 -5.10 14.64
N ARG A 221 -15.97 -4.60 15.47
CA ARG A 221 -16.24 -3.54 16.45
C ARG A 221 -16.74 -2.25 15.80
N LEU A 222 -16.10 -1.84 14.70
CA LEU A 222 -16.53 -0.69 13.91
C LEU A 222 -17.98 -0.85 13.41
N ARG A 223 -18.35 -2.01 12.86
CA ARG A 223 -19.72 -2.30 12.41
C ARG A 223 -20.71 -2.29 13.57
N ARG A 224 -20.36 -2.85 14.74
CA ARG A 224 -21.20 -2.79 15.96
C ARG A 224 -21.49 -1.34 16.36
N ILE A 225 -20.44 -0.51 16.42
CA ILE A 225 -20.56 0.91 16.76
C ILE A 225 -21.40 1.65 15.71
N ALA A 226 -21.12 1.47 14.42
CA ALA A 226 -21.88 2.12 13.36
C ALA A 226 -23.38 1.78 13.42
N ARG A 227 -23.72 0.49 13.64
CA ARG A 227 -25.11 0.04 13.81
C ARG A 227 -25.77 0.63 15.04
N PHE A 228 -25.04 0.79 16.15
CA PHE A 228 -25.55 1.50 17.33
C PHE A 228 -25.94 2.95 17.01
N TYR A 229 -25.21 3.62 16.12
CA TYR A 229 -25.54 4.95 15.60
C TYR A 229 -26.49 4.93 14.38
N GLY A 230 -27.12 3.79 14.08
CA GLY A 230 -28.11 3.66 13.01
C GLY A 230 -27.54 3.66 11.60
N ARG A 231 -26.27 3.24 11.42
CA ARG A 231 -25.60 3.20 10.12
C ARG A 231 -25.12 1.81 9.73
N ASP A 232 -25.34 1.49 8.46
CA ASP A 232 -24.71 0.39 7.76
C ASP A 232 -23.59 0.93 6.86
N LEU A 233 -22.46 0.24 6.89
CA LEU A 233 -21.22 0.67 6.25
C LEU A 233 -21.07 0.02 4.88
N GLN A 234 -20.63 0.82 3.91
CA GLN A 234 -20.21 0.35 2.59
C GLN A 234 -18.67 0.37 2.50
N PHE A 235 -18.10 -0.74 2.06
CA PHE A 235 -16.66 -0.95 1.96
C PHE A 235 -16.15 -0.79 0.53
N ILE A 236 -15.10 0.01 0.38
CA ILE A 236 -14.37 0.18 -0.89
C ILE A 236 -12.92 -0.24 -0.65
N CYS A 237 -12.55 -1.41 -1.14
CA CYS A 237 -11.24 -2.00 -0.91
C CYS A 237 -10.35 -1.83 -2.15
N CYS A 238 -9.06 -1.58 -1.95
CA CYS A 238 -8.06 -1.54 -3.02
C CYS A 238 -6.94 -2.51 -2.70
N SER A 239 -6.48 -3.29 -3.68
CA SER A 239 -5.38 -4.23 -3.50
C SER A 239 -4.44 -4.23 -4.69
N ALA A 240 -3.18 -4.58 -4.45
CA ALA A 240 -2.32 -5.16 -5.47
C ALA A 240 -2.79 -6.59 -5.82
N THR A 241 -2.28 -7.12 -6.92
CA THR A 241 -2.59 -8.47 -7.39
C THR A 241 -2.14 -9.54 -6.39
N ILE A 242 -3.11 -10.28 -5.87
CA ILE A 242 -2.94 -11.51 -5.06
C ILE A 242 -3.85 -12.60 -5.64
N ALA A 243 -3.67 -13.87 -5.27
CA ALA A 243 -4.51 -14.95 -5.82
C ALA A 243 -5.98 -14.88 -5.38
N ASN A 244 -6.27 -14.42 -4.16
CA ASN A 244 -7.62 -14.48 -3.57
C ASN A 244 -8.11 -13.13 -3.00
N PRO A 245 -8.12 -12.03 -3.78
CA PRO A 245 -8.48 -10.70 -3.28
C PRO A 245 -9.94 -10.61 -2.85
N GLY A 246 -10.87 -11.22 -3.60
CA GLY A 246 -12.28 -11.28 -3.24
C GLY A 246 -12.53 -12.07 -1.95
N GLU A 247 -11.88 -13.23 -1.79
CA GLU A 247 -11.99 -14.01 -0.57
C GLU A 247 -11.45 -13.25 0.65
N LEU A 248 -10.27 -12.65 0.52
CA LEU A 248 -9.68 -11.84 1.59
C LEU A 248 -10.60 -10.67 1.97
N ALA A 249 -11.10 -9.93 0.98
CA ALA A 249 -11.98 -8.79 1.21
C ALA A 249 -13.26 -9.23 1.93
N SER A 250 -13.95 -10.23 1.40
CA SER A 250 -15.20 -10.76 1.97
C SER A 250 -15.01 -11.29 3.38
N ARG A 251 -13.89 -11.99 3.67
CA ARG A 251 -13.58 -12.45 5.03
C ARG A 251 -13.22 -11.32 5.98
N LEU A 252 -12.48 -10.29 5.53
CA LEU A 252 -12.11 -9.14 6.37
C LEU A 252 -13.34 -8.31 6.76
N VAL A 253 -14.21 -8.02 5.79
CA VAL A 253 -15.38 -7.14 6.00
C VAL A 253 -16.62 -7.91 6.46
N GLU A 254 -16.66 -9.23 6.30
CA GLU A 254 -17.79 -10.13 6.60
C GLU A 254 -19.07 -9.73 5.84
N SER A 255 -18.93 -9.51 4.53
CA SER A 255 -20.04 -9.24 3.61
C SER A 255 -19.63 -9.63 2.20
N GLU A 256 -20.61 -9.73 1.31
CA GLU A 256 -20.37 -9.91 -0.12
C GLU A 256 -19.59 -8.71 -0.67
N VAL A 257 -18.58 -9.01 -1.50
CA VAL A 257 -17.70 -8.03 -2.14
C VAL A 257 -17.56 -8.38 -3.62
N GLU A 258 -17.87 -7.42 -4.49
CA GLU A 258 -17.64 -7.56 -5.94
C GLU A 258 -16.17 -7.29 -6.27
N VAL A 259 -15.57 -8.20 -7.05
CA VAL A 259 -14.17 -8.10 -7.47
C VAL A 259 -14.08 -7.38 -8.81
N LEU A 260 -13.34 -6.28 -8.86
CA LEU A 260 -13.05 -5.53 -10.08
C LEU A 260 -11.55 -5.69 -10.42
N ASP A 261 -11.23 -6.63 -11.30
CA ASP A 261 -9.86 -7.01 -11.69
C ASP A 261 -9.45 -6.53 -13.09
N SER A 262 -10.38 -5.92 -13.83
CA SER A 262 -10.07 -5.24 -15.09
C SER A 262 -9.14 -4.04 -14.86
N ASN A 263 -8.21 -3.80 -15.78
CA ASN A 263 -7.26 -2.69 -15.69
C ASN A 263 -7.20 -1.91 -17.00
N GLY A 264 -7.90 -0.79 -17.05
CA GLY A 264 -7.87 0.17 -18.16
C GLY A 264 -6.74 1.19 -18.12
N ALA A 265 -5.86 1.18 -17.11
CA ALA A 265 -4.74 2.13 -17.06
C ALA A 265 -3.70 1.81 -18.17
N PRO A 266 -3.05 2.85 -18.74
CA PRO A 266 -1.96 2.65 -19.67
C PRO A 266 -0.79 1.99 -18.95
N ALA A 267 -0.06 1.17 -19.68
CA ALA A 267 1.20 0.59 -19.22
C ALA A 267 2.31 0.96 -20.19
N ALA A 268 3.41 1.48 -19.66
CA ALA A 268 4.66 1.60 -20.40
C ALA A 268 5.24 0.22 -20.69
N GLU A 269 6.11 0.16 -21.70
CA GLU A 269 6.93 -1.02 -21.94
C GLU A 269 7.80 -1.31 -20.70
N LYS A 270 7.96 -2.58 -20.36
CA LYS A 270 8.76 -3.00 -19.23
C LYS A 270 9.57 -4.24 -19.55
N THR A 271 10.85 -4.21 -19.22
CA THR A 271 11.72 -5.38 -19.27
C THR A 271 12.00 -5.87 -17.85
N PHE A 272 11.77 -7.16 -17.60
CA PHE A 272 12.09 -7.82 -16.35
C PHE A 272 13.23 -8.80 -16.58
N VAL A 273 14.31 -8.66 -15.81
CA VAL A 273 15.53 -9.44 -15.94
C VAL A 273 15.82 -10.22 -14.66
N PHE A 274 16.14 -11.50 -14.81
CA PHE A 274 16.77 -12.29 -13.77
C PHE A 274 18.28 -12.31 -14.00
N TYR A 275 19.01 -11.83 -13.00
CA TYR A 275 20.46 -11.75 -12.99
C TYR A 275 21.01 -12.68 -11.91
N ASN A 276 21.77 -13.69 -12.31
CA ASN A 276 22.43 -14.63 -11.42
C ASN A 276 23.93 -14.31 -11.36
N PRO A 277 24.47 -13.88 -10.20
CA PRO A 277 25.88 -13.54 -10.07
C PRO A 277 26.81 -14.63 -10.63
N PRO A 278 27.90 -14.28 -11.35
CA PRO A 278 28.75 -15.25 -11.99
C PRO A 278 29.40 -16.22 -10.99
N VAL A 279 29.63 -17.45 -11.43
CA VAL A 279 30.33 -18.48 -10.65
C VAL A 279 31.82 -18.10 -10.58
N VAL A 280 32.36 -17.99 -9.37
CA VAL A 280 33.79 -17.70 -9.14
C VAL A 280 34.58 -18.96 -8.79
N ASN A 281 33.93 -19.97 -8.23
CA ASN A 281 34.51 -21.30 -8.02
C ASN A 281 33.46 -22.37 -8.31
N ARG A 282 33.58 -23.02 -9.48
CA ARG A 282 32.63 -24.02 -9.96
C ARG A 282 32.66 -25.30 -9.13
N ALA A 283 33.83 -25.72 -8.63
CA ALA A 283 33.96 -26.92 -7.80
C ALA A 283 33.24 -26.79 -6.45
N LEU A 284 33.24 -25.59 -5.88
CA LEU A 284 32.57 -25.29 -4.61
C LEU A 284 31.16 -24.71 -4.79
N GLY A 285 30.70 -24.50 -6.04
CA GLY A 285 29.43 -23.84 -6.34
C GLY A 285 29.35 -22.38 -5.87
N ILE A 286 30.48 -21.73 -5.60
CA ILE A 286 30.52 -20.37 -5.06
C ILE A 286 30.31 -19.37 -6.19
N ARG A 287 29.30 -18.52 -6.02
CA ARG A 287 29.02 -17.37 -6.87
C ARG A 287 29.53 -16.08 -6.23
N ARG A 288 29.76 -15.07 -7.05
CA ARG A 288 30.11 -13.74 -6.59
C ARG A 288 29.01 -13.19 -5.67
N SER A 289 29.40 -12.31 -4.74
CA SER A 289 28.46 -11.61 -3.86
C SER A 289 27.35 -10.91 -4.66
N TYR A 290 26.11 -11.27 -4.39
CA TYR A 290 24.94 -10.64 -4.98
C TYR A 290 24.81 -9.16 -4.59
N ILE A 291 25.33 -8.76 -3.43
CA ILE A 291 25.38 -7.34 -3.00
C ILE A 291 26.31 -6.55 -3.92
N ASN A 292 27.51 -7.08 -4.20
CA ASN A 292 28.46 -6.41 -5.08
C ASN A 292 27.92 -6.34 -6.51
N GLU A 293 27.30 -7.41 -6.99
CA GLU A 293 26.67 -7.43 -8.31
C GLU A 293 25.44 -6.51 -8.38
N SER A 294 24.64 -6.41 -7.32
CA SER A 294 23.52 -5.46 -7.26
C SER A 294 24.01 -4.02 -7.34
N ALA A 295 25.09 -3.68 -6.63
CA ALA A 295 25.73 -2.36 -6.75
C ALA A 295 26.26 -2.12 -8.17
N ARG A 296 26.91 -3.12 -8.79
CA ARG A 296 27.45 -3.04 -10.15
C ARG A 296 26.35 -2.83 -11.20
N VAL A 297 25.27 -3.60 -11.13
CA VAL A 297 24.11 -3.49 -12.02
C VAL A 297 23.47 -2.11 -11.86
N SER A 298 23.24 -1.68 -10.62
CA SER A 298 22.67 -0.36 -10.33
C SER A 298 23.57 0.77 -10.85
N GLN A 299 24.88 0.62 -10.73
CA GLN A 299 25.84 1.61 -11.25
C GLN A 299 25.77 1.75 -12.77
N GLU A 300 25.56 0.66 -13.51
CA GLU A 300 25.44 0.70 -14.96
C GLU A 300 24.23 1.55 -15.38
N PHE A 301 23.08 1.38 -14.71
CA PHE A 301 21.90 2.21 -14.95
C PHE A 301 22.14 3.69 -14.58
N LEU A 302 22.74 3.97 -13.41
CA LEU A 302 23.04 5.34 -12.98
C LEU A 302 24.00 6.06 -13.95
N LYS A 303 25.00 5.37 -14.50
CA LYS A 303 25.92 5.92 -15.52
C LYS A 303 25.22 6.30 -16.82
N HIS A 304 24.18 5.57 -17.20
CA HIS A 304 23.36 5.86 -18.38
C HIS A 304 22.24 6.86 -18.06
N ASP A 305 22.36 7.60 -16.94
CA ASP A 305 21.44 8.67 -16.59
C ASP A 305 20.00 8.14 -16.41
N LEU A 306 19.87 6.92 -15.89
CA LEU A 306 18.58 6.31 -15.51
C LEU A 306 18.37 6.39 -14.00
N GLN A 307 17.25 6.96 -13.58
CA GLN A 307 16.89 7.07 -12.17
C GLN A 307 16.59 5.67 -11.61
N THR A 308 17.37 5.26 -10.60
CA THR A 308 17.46 3.86 -10.17
C THR A 308 17.08 3.70 -8.70
N MET A 309 16.15 2.78 -8.39
CA MET A 309 15.88 2.34 -7.02
C MET A 309 16.44 0.95 -6.77
N VAL A 310 17.09 0.77 -5.62
CA VAL A 310 17.69 -0.49 -5.21
C VAL A 310 17.01 -0.99 -3.94
N PHE A 311 16.35 -2.14 -4.02
CA PHE A 311 15.76 -2.80 -2.86
C PHE A 311 16.74 -3.79 -2.24
N ALA A 312 16.89 -3.72 -0.92
CA ALA A 312 17.63 -4.68 -0.13
C ALA A 312 16.73 -5.34 0.92
N ASN A 313 16.94 -6.64 1.17
CA ASN A 313 16.12 -7.40 2.12
C ASN A 313 16.46 -7.15 3.60
N SER A 314 17.53 -6.40 3.90
CA SER A 314 17.92 -6.08 5.27
C SER A 314 18.43 -4.65 5.41
N ARG A 315 18.33 -4.09 6.63
CA ARG A 315 18.88 -2.77 6.94
C ARG A 315 20.39 -2.72 6.74
N LEU A 316 21.09 -3.78 7.15
CA LEU A 316 22.55 -3.89 6.96
C LEU A 316 22.92 -3.81 5.47
N HIS A 317 22.26 -4.60 4.62
CA HIS A 317 22.54 -4.59 3.17
C HIS A 317 22.16 -3.27 2.51
N THR A 318 21.13 -2.58 3.03
CA THR A 318 20.77 -1.23 2.58
C THR A 318 21.94 -0.25 2.79
N GLU A 319 22.54 -0.23 3.98
CA GLU A 319 23.67 0.67 4.28
C GLU A 319 24.93 0.32 3.47
N ILE A 320 25.20 -0.98 3.29
CA ILE A 320 26.35 -1.45 2.49
C ILE A 320 26.19 -1.02 1.02
N LEU A 321 25.03 -1.29 0.41
CA LEU A 321 24.74 -0.90 -0.97
C LEU A 321 24.77 0.62 -1.15
N LEU A 322 24.21 1.36 -0.20
CA LEU A 322 24.27 2.82 -0.20
C LEU A 322 25.71 3.32 -0.22
N THR A 323 26.56 2.76 0.64
CA THR A 323 27.99 3.10 0.72
C THR A 323 28.69 2.84 -0.60
N TYR A 324 28.49 1.66 -1.19
CA TYR A 324 29.12 1.31 -2.47
C TYR A 324 28.68 2.23 -3.61
N LEU A 325 27.39 2.58 -3.68
CA LEU A 325 26.88 3.46 -4.71
C LEU A 325 27.33 4.91 -4.51
N GLN A 326 27.38 5.42 -3.28
CA GLN A 326 27.91 6.75 -3.00
C GLN A 326 29.41 6.85 -3.30
N GLN A 327 30.19 5.82 -2.99
CA GLN A 327 31.62 5.76 -3.35
C GLN A 327 31.83 5.72 -4.87
N ALA A 328 30.98 5.01 -5.60
CA ALA A 328 31.02 4.96 -7.07
C ALA A 328 30.52 6.25 -7.75
N ASN A 329 29.77 7.09 -7.02
CA ASN A 329 29.22 8.36 -7.52
C ASN A 329 29.53 9.47 -6.50
N PRO A 330 30.82 9.84 -6.33
CA PRO A 330 31.22 10.79 -5.31
C PRO A 330 30.53 12.13 -5.50
N ARG A 331 30.03 12.68 -4.38
CA ARG A 331 29.39 13.99 -4.34
C ARG A 331 30.35 15.07 -4.87
N LEU A 332 29.90 15.82 -5.87
CA LEU A 332 30.65 16.97 -6.36
C LEU A 332 30.61 18.11 -5.33
N PRO A 333 31.73 18.82 -5.09
CA PRO A 333 31.78 19.95 -4.17
C PRO A 333 30.68 20.97 -4.46
N GLY A 334 29.96 21.40 -3.41
CA GLY A 334 28.87 22.38 -3.51
C GLY A 334 27.55 21.86 -4.10
N LYS A 335 27.48 20.64 -4.63
CA LYS A 335 26.22 20.03 -5.12
C LYS A 335 25.56 19.18 -4.03
N PRO A 336 24.22 18.97 -4.07
CA PRO A 336 23.55 18.05 -3.15
C PRO A 336 23.94 16.58 -3.43
N GLU A 337 23.73 15.73 -2.43
CA GLU A 337 23.86 14.27 -2.59
C GLU A 337 22.76 13.75 -3.53
N THR A 338 23.15 12.96 -4.53
CA THR A 338 22.23 12.43 -5.55
C THR A 338 21.85 10.98 -5.30
N ILE A 339 22.57 10.28 -4.40
CA ILE A 339 22.27 8.91 -3.98
C ILE A 339 21.96 8.88 -2.48
N ARG A 340 20.74 8.47 -2.13
CA ARG A 340 20.24 8.49 -0.74
C ARG A 340 19.81 7.10 -0.27
N GLY A 341 19.88 6.86 1.02
CA GLY A 341 19.20 5.73 1.65
C GLY A 341 17.72 6.05 1.91
N TYR A 342 16.89 5.03 2.12
CA TYR A 342 15.54 5.20 2.67
C TYR A 342 15.13 4.01 3.53
N ARG A 343 14.75 4.28 4.78
CA ARG A 343 14.23 3.26 5.70
C ARG A 343 13.19 3.86 6.64
N GLY A 344 12.26 3.02 7.11
CA GLY A 344 11.17 3.45 7.99
C GLY A 344 11.61 4.09 9.32
N GLY A 345 12.86 3.89 9.75
CA GLY A 345 13.43 4.51 10.95
C GLY A 345 13.95 5.93 10.78
N TYR A 346 13.92 6.50 9.57
CA TYR A 346 14.31 7.90 9.34
C TYR A 346 13.26 8.88 9.87
N LEU A 347 13.73 10.10 10.19
CA LEU A 347 12.86 11.16 10.66
C LEU A 347 11.82 11.52 9.59
N PRO A 348 10.58 11.91 9.97
CA PRO A 348 9.53 12.24 9.01
C PRO A 348 9.94 13.30 7.97
N ASN A 349 10.65 14.35 8.40
CA ASN A 349 11.11 15.41 7.49
C ASN A 349 12.17 14.93 6.50
N GLU A 350 13.06 14.04 6.93
CA GLU A 350 14.08 13.43 6.09
C GLU A 350 13.46 12.54 5.01
N ARG A 351 12.46 11.72 5.37
CA ARG A 351 11.72 10.88 4.42
C ARG A 351 11.04 11.73 3.34
N ARG A 352 10.35 12.81 3.75
CA ARG A 352 9.70 13.76 2.83
C ARG A 352 10.68 14.45 1.88
N GLU A 353 11.87 14.80 2.37
CA GLU A 353 12.92 15.38 1.53
C GLU A 353 13.37 14.39 0.45
N ILE A 354 13.57 13.13 0.83
CA ILE A 354 13.98 12.06 -0.10
C ILE A 354 12.86 11.76 -1.12
N GLU A 355 11.63 11.61 -0.65
CA GLU A 355 10.45 11.36 -1.50
C GLU A 355 10.27 12.47 -2.54
N ARG A 356 10.34 13.74 -2.11
CA ARG A 356 10.28 14.89 -3.03
C ARG A 356 11.49 14.93 -3.96
N GLY A 357 12.69 14.63 -3.45
CA GLY A 357 13.89 14.60 -4.27
C GLY A 357 13.84 13.55 -5.37
N LEU A 358 13.22 12.39 -5.10
CA LEU A 358 12.94 11.36 -6.11
C LEU A 358 11.91 11.85 -7.13
N ARG A 359 10.79 12.40 -6.67
CA ARG A 359 9.71 12.92 -7.53
C ARG A 359 10.20 14.02 -8.48
N ASP A 360 11.05 14.92 -7.98
CA ASP A 360 11.63 16.05 -8.72
C ASP A 360 12.82 15.63 -9.61
N GLY A 361 13.29 14.37 -9.54
CA GLY A 361 14.47 13.89 -10.25
C GLY A 361 15.82 14.41 -9.71
N LYS A 362 15.82 15.11 -8.57
CA LYS A 362 17.05 15.60 -7.90
C LYS A 362 17.88 14.46 -7.29
N ILE A 363 17.20 13.42 -6.80
CA ILE A 363 17.81 12.18 -6.32
C ILE A 363 17.77 11.17 -7.47
N ARG A 364 18.96 10.75 -7.91
CA ARG A 364 19.16 9.84 -9.04
C ARG A 364 19.16 8.38 -8.62
N GLY A 365 19.62 8.10 -7.40
CA GLY A 365 19.66 6.77 -6.81
C GLY A 365 19.03 6.73 -5.43
N VAL A 366 18.24 5.71 -5.14
CA VAL A 366 17.80 5.43 -3.77
C VAL A 366 17.98 3.97 -3.40
N VAL A 367 18.52 3.70 -2.21
CA VAL A 367 18.62 2.35 -1.66
C VAL A 367 17.64 2.20 -0.51
N SER A 368 16.72 1.24 -0.60
CA SER A 368 15.65 1.07 0.40
C SER A 368 15.43 -0.37 0.84
N THR A 369 14.89 -0.54 2.04
CA THR A 369 14.24 -1.80 2.45
C THR A 369 12.85 -1.92 1.79
N SER A 370 11.98 -2.78 2.30
CA SER A 370 10.54 -2.80 1.92
C SER A 370 9.77 -1.51 2.27
N ALA A 371 10.44 -0.47 2.78
CA ALA A 371 9.78 0.78 3.20
C ALA A 371 9.21 1.57 2.00
N LEU A 372 9.85 1.48 0.83
CA LEU A 372 9.34 2.05 -0.43
C LEU A 372 8.59 1.01 -1.29
N GLU A 373 8.32 -0.18 -0.76
CA GLU A 373 7.51 -1.20 -1.44
C GLU A 373 6.04 -0.77 -1.52
N LEU A 374 5.52 -0.21 -0.42
CA LEU A 374 4.13 0.23 -0.24
C LEU A 374 3.87 1.61 -0.84
N GLY A 375 2.69 1.81 -1.44
CA GLY A 375 2.24 2.81 -2.45
C GLY A 375 2.60 4.31 -2.36
N ILE A 376 3.63 4.72 -1.62
CA ILE A 376 4.10 6.12 -1.50
C ILE A 376 4.39 6.69 -2.88
N ASP A 377 3.93 7.91 -3.15
CA ASP A 377 4.15 8.56 -4.44
C ASP A 377 5.55 9.20 -4.51
N VAL A 378 6.54 8.37 -4.81
CA VAL A 378 7.91 8.82 -5.12
C VAL A 378 8.08 9.18 -6.60
N GLY A 379 6.99 9.27 -7.35
CA GLY A 379 7.02 9.32 -8.80
C GLY A 379 7.34 7.96 -9.44
N SER A 380 7.55 7.98 -10.75
CA SER A 380 7.91 6.81 -11.54
C SER A 380 9.41 6.79 -11.85
N LEU A 381 10.07 5.69 -11.51
CA LEU A 381 11.49 5.50 -11.79
C LEU A 381 11.72 4.81 -13.12
N ASP A 382 12.93 4.96 -13.64
CA ASP A 382 13.34 4.32 -14.89
C ASP A 382 13.70 2.86 -14.62
N THR A 383 14.38 2.59 -13.49
CA THR A 383 14.84 1.24 -13.16
C THR A 383 14.69 0.88 -11.68
N VAL A 384 14.49 -0.42 -11.44
CA VAL A 384 14.50 -1.04 -10.10
C VAL A 384 15.45 -2.22 -10.11
N VAL A 385 16.32 -2.30 -9.10
CA VAL A 385 17.20 -3.44 -8.85
C VAL A 385 16.83 -4.05 -7.50
N MET A 386 16.52 -5.34 -7.47
CA MET A 386 16.22 -6.09 -6.26
C MET A 386 17.43 -6.95 -5.90
N ALA A 387 18.09 -6.62 -4.80
CA ALA A 387 19.20 -7.38 -4.25
C ALA A 387 18.66 -8.59 -3.46
N GLY A 388 18.49 -9.69 -4.17
CA GLY A 388 17.89 -10.93 -3.69
C GLY A 388 16.36 -10.96 -3.85
N TYR A 389 15.80 -12.17 -3.85
CA TYR A 389 14.35 -12.37 -3.93
C TYR A 389 13.66 -11.79 -2.69
N PRO A 390 12.61 -10.96 -2.82
CA PRO A 390 11.86 -10.38 -1.71
C PRO A 390 11.17 -11.40 -0.78
N GLY A 391 11.11 -12.67 -1.19
CA GLY A 391 10.47 -13.77 -0.46
C GLY A 391 9.10 -14.15 -1.00
N THR A 392 8.41 -13.25 -1.71
CA THR A 392 7.11 -13.51 -2.35
C THR A 392 7.04 -12.92 -3.77
N ILE A 393 6.23 -13.56 -4.63
CA ILE A 393 5.98 -13.12 -6.00
C ILE A 393 5.25 -11.77 -5.96
N ALA A 394 4.27 -11.64 -5.05
CA ALA A 394 3.55 -10.38 -4.84
C ALA A 394 4.50 -9.21 -4.51
N ALA A 395 5.39 -9.37 -3.53
CA ALA A 395 6.37 -8.33 -3.18
C ALA A 395 7.32 -8.00 -4.34
N THR A 396 7.73 -9.00 -5.11
CA THR A 396 8.57 -8.82 -6.29
C THR A 396 7.89 -7.96 -7.35
N TRP A 397 6.61 -8.23 -7.64
CA TRP A 397 5.83 -7.41 -8.56
C TRP A 397 5.57 -6.00 -8.04
N GLN A 398 5.36 -5.81 -6.74
CA GLN A 398 5.23 -4.48 -6.14
C GLN A 398 6.49 -3.65 -6.27
N ARG A 399 7.65 -4.24 -5.96
CA ARG A 399 8.97 -3.59 -6.15
C ARG A 399 9.22 -3.28 -7.61
N ALA A 400 8.99 -4.23 -8.51
CA ALA A 400 9.10 -4.02 -9.96
C ALA A 400 8.09 -2.98 -10.49
N GLY A 401 6.97 -2.80 -9.80
CA GLY A 401 5.96 -1.77 -10.06
C GLY A 401 6.43 -0.34 -9.77
N ARG A 402 7.58 -0.16 -9.10
CA ARG A 402 8.22 1.15 -8.90
C ARG A 402 8.97 1.67 -10.12
N ALA A 403 9.34 0.75 -11.02
CA ALA A 403 9.84 1.09 -12.35
C ALA A 403 8.66 1.22 -13.33
N GLY A 404 8.54 2.36 -14.01
CA GLY A 404 7.51 2.59 -15.02
C GLY A 404 6.96 4.01 -15.03
N ARG A 405 7.49 4.86 -15.92
CA ARG A 405 6.88 6.14 -16.29
C ARG A 405 5.58 5.92 -17.06
N ARG A 406 4.67 6.90 -17.06
CA ARG A 406 3.48 6.90 -17.94
C ARG A 406 3.83 6.92 -19.43
N SER A 407 5.08 7.26 -19.77
CA SER A 407 5.63 7.27 -21.12
C SER A 407 7.12 6.92 -21.02
N GLY A 408 7.55 5.81 -21.61
CA GLY A 408 8.92 5.29 -21.44
C GLY A 408 8.98 3.77 -21.57
N SER A 409 10.19 3.22 -21.57
CA SER A 409 10.46 1.83 -21.16
C SER A 409 11.04 1.86 -19.75
N SER A 410 10.82 0.80 -18.98
CA SER A 410 11.39 0.65 -17.66
C SER A 410 12.01 -0.74 -17.47
N CYS A 411 12.96 -0.84 -16.55
CA CYS A 411 13.65 -2.10 -16.28
C CYS A 411 13.54 -2.50 -14.82
N ALA A 412 13.17 -3.76 -14.56
CA ALA A 412 13.28 -4.38 -13.24
C ALA A 412 14.31 -5.51 -13.31
N VAL A 413 15.29 -5.51 -12.41
CA VAL A 413 16.32 -6.55 -12.34
C VAL A 413 16.26 -7.24 -10.98
N LEU A 414 16.05 -8.56 -10.96
CA LEU A 414 16.21 -9.39 -9.77
C LEU A 414 17.62 -9.99 -9.77
N VAL A 415 18.47 -9.53 -8.86
CA VAL A 415 19.83 -10.07 -8.66
C VAL A 415 19.77 -11.17 -7.61
N ALA A 416 19.86 -12.43 -8.04
CA ALA A 416 19.73 -13.57 -7.14
C ALA A 416 20.89 -13.69 -6.15
N SER A 417 20.56 -14.08 -4.92
CA SER A 417 21.54 -14.55 -3.94
C SER A 417 21.86 -16.04 -4.13
N SER A 418 22.76 -16.57 -3.29
CA SER A 418 23.04 -18.01 -3.21
C SER A 418 22.00 -18.80 -2.43
N SER A 419 20.94 -18.15 -1.94
CA SER A 419 19.81 -18.83 -1.28
C SER A 419 19.18 -19.87 -2.23
N PRO A 420 18.80 -21.07 -1.74
CA PRO A 420 18.12 -22.06 -2.55
C PRO A 420 16.86 -21.52 -3.25
N LEU A 421 16.11 -20.64 -2.59
CA LEU A 421 14.90 -20.05 -3.14
C LEU A 421 15.21 -19.12 -4.32
N ASP A 422 16.19 -18.23 -4.17
CA ASP A 422 16.62 -17.35 -5.26
C ASP A 422 17.14 -18.17 -6.45
N GLN A 423 17.97 -19.17 -6.19
CA GLN A 423 18.51 -20.05 -7.22
C GLN A 423 17.42 -20.85 -7.94
N PHE A 424 16.38 -21.29 -7.22
CA PHE A 424 15.21 -21.92 -7.81
C PHE A 424 14.46 -20.95 -8.74
N MET A 425 14.16 -19.74 -8.25
CA MET A 425 13.44 -18.73 -9.04
C MET A 425 14.16 -18.39 -10.34
N VAL A 426 15.48 -18.16 -10.30
CA VAL A 426 16.22 -17.78 -11.51
C VAL A 426 16.47 -18.93 -12.48
N ARG A 427 16.45 -20.19 -12.02
CA ARG A 427 16.55 -21.39 -12.88
C ARG A 427 15.21 -21.84 -13.45
N HIS A 428 14.11 -21.47 -12.80
CA HIS A 428 12.76 -21.80 -13.21
C HIS A 428 11.93 -20.53 -13.41
N PRO A 429 12.30 -19.66 -14.37
CA PRO A 429 11.62 -18.36 -14.54
C PRO A 429 10.13 -18.51 -14.84
N ASP A 430 9.73 -19.57 -15.53
CA ASP A 430 8.31 -19.82 -15.82
C ASP A 430 7.49 -20.09 -14.56
N HIS A 431 8.10 -20.57 -13.47
CA HIS A 431 7.44 -20.65 -12.17
C HIS A 431 7.12 -19.24 -11.63
N PHE A 432 8.02 -18.28 -11.78
CA PHE A 432 7.78 -16.91 -11.31
C PHE A 432 6.76 -16.17 -12.20
N PHE A 433 6.91 -16.28 -13.53
CA PHE A 433 6.08 -15.54 -14.48
C PHE A 433 4.73 -16.21 -14.78
N GLY A 434 4.62 -17.53 -14.59
CA GLY A 434 3.41 -18.30 -14.87
C GLY A 434 2.49 -18.51 -13.67
N ASN A 435 2.98 -18.33 -12.44
CA ASN A 435 2.14 -18.51 -11.25
C ASN A 435 1.39 -17.23 -10.87
N THR A 436 0.18 -17.43 -10.34
CA THR A 436 -0.54 -16.37 -9.63
C THR A 436 0.18 -16.03 -8.32
N PRO A 437 0.23 -14.75 -7.91
CA PRO A 437 0.83 -14.35 -6.64
C PRO A 437 0.17 -15.06 -5.45
N GLU A 438 0.84 -15.09 -4.31
CA GLU A 438 0.43 -15.88 -3.14
C GLU A 438 -0.97 -15.54 -2.62
N HIS A 439 -1.62 -16.52 -1.98
CA HIS A 439 -2.85 -16.31 -1.23
C HIS A 439 -2.60 -15.52 0.05
N ALA A 440 -3.54 -14.64 0.39
CA ALA A 440 -3.61 -13.97 1.67
C ALA A 440 -4.67 -14.65 2.55
N PHE A 441 -4.23 -15.21 3.67
CA PHE A 441 -5.11 -15.87 4.64
C PHE A 441 -5.20 -15.07 5.93
N ILE A 442 -6.37 -15.16 6.58
CA ILE A 442 -6.61 -14.65 7.93
C ILE A 442 -7.34 -15.71 8.74
N GLN A 443 -7.15 -15.68 10.05
CA GLN A 443 -7.88 -16.51 11.02
C GLN A 443 -8.44 -15.59 12.12
N PRO A 444 -9.54 -14.87 11.83
CA PRO A 444 -10.06 -13.85 12.74
C PRO A 444 -10.58 -14.43 14.06
N ASP A 445 -10.99 -15.69 14.05
CA ASP A 445 -11.51 -16.40 15.23
C ASP A 445 -10.42 -17.16 16.00
N ASN A 446 -9.15 -16.81 15.78
CA ASN A 446 -8.09 -17.24 16.68
C ASN A 446 -8.43 -16.76 18.10
N LEU A 447 -8.53 -17.70 19.05
CA LEU A 447 -9.07 -17.45 20.39
C LEU A 447 -8.36 -16.30 21.12
N GLU A 448 -7.03 -16.22 21.04
CA GLU A 448 -6.25 -15.18 21.70
C GLU A 448 -6.57 -13.78 21.14
N ILE A 449 -6.66 -13.68 19.81
CA ILE A 449 -7.00 -12.42 19.13
C ILE A 449 -8.45 -12.04 19.44
N LEU A 450 -9.36 -12.99 19.28
CA LEU A 450 -10.80 -12.81 19.43
C LEU A 450 -11.17 -12.34 20.84
N VAL A 451 -10.63 -13.00 21.88
CA VAL A 451 -10.87 -12.65 23.29
C VAL A 451 -10.39 -11.24 23.60
N ASN A 452 -9.24 -10.83 23.08
CA ASN A 452 -8.71 -9.48 23.27
C ASN A 452 -9.61 -8.42 22.61
N HIS A 453 -10.13 -8.69 21.41
CA HIS A 453 -11.08 -7.78 20.77
C HIS A 453 -12.47 -7.81 21.40
N LEU A 454 -12.92 -8.94 21.91
CA LEU A 454 -14.21 -9.07 22.60
C LEU A 454 -14.23 -8.22 23.89
N LYS A 455 -13.14 -8.24 24.67
CA LYS A 455 -12.94 -7.34 25.82
C LYS A 455 -13.06 -5.86 25.42
N CYS A 456 -12.42 -5.48 24.31
CA CYS A 456 -12.52 -4.11 23.80
C CYS A 456 -13.95 -3.79 23.34
N ALA A 457 -14.61 -4.73 22.66
CA ALA A 457 -15.96 -4.59 22.15
C ALA A 457 -16.97 -4.36 23.30
N ALA A 458 -16.81 -5.08 24.41
CA ALA A 458 -17.63 -4.92 25.61
C ALA A 458 -17.36 -3.62 26.39
N PHE A 459 -16.13 -3.10 26.30
CA PHE A 459 -15.78 -1.78 26.85
C PHE A 459 -16.45 -0.65 26.05
N GLU A 460 -16.52 -0.80 24.73
CA GLU A 460 -17.14 0.18 23.83
C GLU A 460 -18.65 0.20 23.98
N LEU A 461 -19.28 -0.97 23.82
CA LEU A 461 -20.73 -1.13 23.89
C LEU A 461 -21.06 -2.46 24.57
N PRO A 462 -22.04 -2.50 25.48
CA PRO A 462 -22.50 -3.75 26.08
C PRO A 462 -22.83 -4.79 25.01
N ILE A 463 -22.37 -6.03 25.21
CA ILE A 463 -22.66 -7.15 24.30
C ILE A 463 -24.02 -7.73 24.68
N LYS A 464 -24.89 -7.90 23.67
CA LYS A 464 -26.21 -8.51 23.86
C LYS A 464 -26.11 -10.05 23.81
N PRO A 465 -26.98 -10.82 24.48
CA PRO A 465 -26.90 -12.29 24.55
C PRO A 465 -26.81 -13.00 23.21
N ASN A 466 -27.52 -12.49 22.20
CA ASN A 466 -27.65 -13.10 20.88
C ASN A 466 -26.81 -12.37 19.81
N GLU A 467 -25.90 -11.48 20.23
CA GLU A 467 -25.04 -10.77 19.31
C GLU A 467 -23.90 -11.67 18.83
N LYS A 468 -23.74 -11.77 17.51
CA LYS A 468 -22.63 -12.51 16.91
C LYS A 468 -21.36 -11.69 16.90
N PHE A 469 -20.23 -12.33 17.20
CA PHE A 469 -18.89 -11.76 17.13
C PHE A 469 -17.90 -12.84 16.67
N GLY A 470 -17.84 -13.03 15.36
CA GLY A 470 -17.21 -14.20 14.74
C GLY A 470 -18.04 -15.47 14.83
N ASP A 471 -17.47 -16.58 14.37
CA ASP A 471 -18.13 -17.90 14.34
C ASP A 471 -17.83 -18.69 15.62
N VAL A 472 -18.17 -18.10 16.77
CA VAL A 472 -17.99 -18.70 18.09
C VAL A 472 -19.22 -18.52 18.98
N ASP A 473 -19.31 -19.31 20.04
CA ASP A 473 -20.26 -19.07 21.11
C ASP A 473 -19.82 -17.87 21.97
N VAL A 474 -20.34 -16.69 21.60
CA VAL A 474 -20.05 -15.43 22.29
C VAL A 474 -20.53 -15.46 23.74
N ALA A 475 -21.63 -16.17 24.04
CA ALA A 475 -22.19 -16.22 25.38
C ALA A 475 -21.27 -17.01 26.32
N ASP A 476 -20.79 -18.20 25.90
CA ASP A 476 -19.82 -18.98 26.67
C ASP A 476 -18.51 -18.20 26.89
N LEU A 477 -17.97 -17.56 25.85
CA LEU A 477 -16.76 -16.74 25.98
C LEU A 477 -16.94 -15.57 26.95
N CYS A 478 -18.09 -14.88 26.89
CA CYS A 478 -18.39 -13.80 27.81
C CYS A 478 -18.55 -14.28 29.25
N ALA A 479 -19.18 -15.45 29.47
CA ALA A 479 -19.31 -16.05 30.79
C ALA A 479 -17.94 -16.41 31.38
N ARG A 480 -17.03 -16.99 30.58
CA ARG A 480 -15.64 -17.26 31.00
C ARG A 480 -14.88 -15.99 31.34
N LEU A 481 -15.03 -14.94 30.52
CA LEU A 481 -14.40 -13.64 30.80
C LEU A 481 -14.96 -12.94 32.03
N ALA A 482 -16.25 -13.13 32.32
CA ALA A 482 -16.86 -12.65 33.55
C ALA A 482 -16.33 -13.41 34.78
N ALA A 483 -16.23 -14.74 34.69
CA ALA A 483 -15.64 -15.58 35.75
C ALA A 483 -14.16 -15.23 36.01
N ALA A 484 -13.41 -14.85 34.97
CA ALA A 484 -12.04 -14.37 35.09
C ALA A 484 -11.91 -12.90 35.55
N GLY A 485 -13.03 -12.22 35.81
CA GLY A 485 -13.05 -10.84 36.32
C GLY A 485 -12.78 -9.74 35.28
N PHE A 486 -12.90 -10.04 33.99
CA PHE A 486 -12.73 -9.07 32.90
C PHE A 486 -14.05 -8.39 32.48
N LEU A 487 -15.17 -9.10 32.61
CA LEU A 487 -16.51 -8.61 32.27
C LEU A 487 -17.45 -8.69 33.46
N HIS A 488 -18.54 -7.91 33.43
CA HIS A 488 -19.62 -7.98 34.40
C HIS A 488 -20.96 -8.18 33.68
N LEU A 489 -21.72 -9.17 34.16
CA LEU A 489 -23.07 -9.47 33.70
C LEU A 489 -24.05 -8.51 34.41
N ALA A 490 -24.63 -7.58 33.66
CA ALA A 490 -25.63 -6.63 34.15
C ALA A 490 -26.98 -6.93 33.49
N GLY A 491 -27.82 -7.69 34.17
CA GLY A 491 -29.08 -8.21 33.62
C GLY A 491 -28.80 -9.17 32.46
N GLU A 492 -29.42 -8.93 31.31
CA GLU A 492 -29.16 -9.68 30.07
C GLU A 492 -27.95 -9.16 29.28
N THR A 493 -27.34 -8.03 29.66
CA THR A 493 -26.21 -7.46 28.88
C THR A 493 -24.87 -7.69 29.56
N ILE A 494 -23.82 -7.86 28.76
CA ILE A 494 -22.45 -8.05 29.23
C ILE A 494 -21.68 -6.74 29.06
N THR A 495 -21.14 -6.20 30.14
CA THR A 495 -20.38 -4.94 30.15
C THR A 495 -18.91 -5.16 30.48
N GLY A 496 -18.01 -4.38 29.89
CA GLY A 496 -16.59 -4.39 30.24
C GLY A 496 -16.32 -3.76 31.61
N LEU A 497 -15.46 -4.37 32.43
CA LEU A 497 -15.02 -3.75 33.69
C LEU A 497 -13.94 -2.69 33.41
N THR A 498 -14.09 -1.51 34.03
CA THR A 498 -13.23 -0.32 33.85
C THR A 498 -11.77 -0.51 34.26
N LYS A 499 -11.39 -1.67 34.82
CA LYS A 499 -10.02 -2.04 35.18
C LYS A 499 -9.13 -2.45 34.00
N LEU A 500 -9.65 -2.44 32.76
CA LEU A 500 -8.85 -2.70 31.56
C LEU A 500 -7.92 -1.51 31.25
N THR A 501 -6.71 -1.54 31.82
CA THR A 501 -5.61 -0.63 31.50
C THR A 501 -5.21 -0.76 30.03
N ARG A 502 -5.47 0.29 29.24
CA ARG A 502 -5.00 0.63 27.87
C ARG A 502 -5.04 -0.51 26.83
N PRO A 503 -5.69 -0.31 25.66
CA PRO A 503 -5.63 -1.29 24.57
C PRO A 503 -4.18 -1.59 24.17
N THR A 504 -3.81 -2.87 24.14
CA THR A 504 -2.52 -3.36 23.66
C THR A 504 -2.40 -3.04 22.17
N PRO A 505 -1.28 -2.49 21.68
CA PRO A 505 -1.06 -2.27 20.24
C PRO A 505 -1.25 -3.57 19.45
N LEU A 506 -1.79 -3.49 18.23
CA LEU A 506 -1.83 -4.64 17.32
C LEU A 506 -0.37 -5.06 17.08
N ALA A 507 -0.06 -6.33 17.35
CA ALA A 507 1.29 -6.79 17.66
C ALA A 507 2.41 -6.24 16.75
N CYS A 508 3.43 -5.62 17.37
CA CYS A 508 4.78 -5.56 16.83
C CYS A 508 5.62 -6.52 17.68
N GLY A 509 6.08 -7.62 17.09
CA GLY A 509 6.75 -8.70 17.79
C GLY A 509 7.89 -8.21 18.69
N ARG A 510 7.70 -8.34 20.00
CA ARG A 510 8.78 -8.52 20.97
C ARG A 510 8.35 -9.63 21.91
N LEU A 511 9.00 -10.79 21.75
CA LEU A 511 9.06 -11.80 22.79
C LEU A 511 9.55 -11.12 24.08
N PRO A 512 8.91 -11.31 25.23
CA PRO A 512 9.50 -10.90 26.50
C PRO A 512 10.81 -11.66 26.69
N ALA A 513 11.88 -10.91 26.94
CA ALA A 513 13.14 -11.50 27.37
C ALA A 513 12.90 -12.21 28.71
N THR A 514 13.08 -13.53 28.69
CA THR A 514 13.53 -14.41 29.77
C THR A 514 13.25 -13.95 31.20
N ILE A 515 12.35 -14.69 31.85
CA ILE A 515 12.32 -14.92 33.29
C ILE A 515 13.64 -15.61 33.67
N SER A 516 14.38 -15.02 34.60
CA SER A 516 15.32 -15.71 35.49
C SER A 516 14.57 -16.20 36.72
#